data_AF-A0AAV7H5Q0-F1
#
_entry.id   AF-A0AAV7H5Q0-F1
#
_cell.length_a   1.000
_cell.length_b   1.000
_cell.length_c   1.000
_cell.angle_alpha   90.00
_cell.angle_beta   90.00
_cell.angle_gamma   90.00
#
_symmetry.space_group_name_H-M   'P 1'
#
loop_
_entity.id
_entity.type
_entity.pdbx_description
1 polymer ?
#
loop_
_entity_poly.entity_id
_entity_poly.type
_entity_poly.pdbx_seq_one_letter_code
_entity_poly.pdbx_strand_id
1 'polypeptide(L)'
;MSHYMRAADGFDDRSVLLRRQMHFYLKSDAMLCNTVDDIEPSGVDLLRRVTGLRVFTVGIGREGGVEIDPCMEWLESHLPASVFYISFGSENTIGASQMMALVEGLEASRVAFIWVVRQPRGFDMNGEFEAEKWLLDGFEARLEEKKRGLLVQRWAPLIVIAGGIR
;
A
#
# COMPACT_ATOMS: atom_id res chain seq x y z
N MET A 1 10.02 4.02 -23.23
CA MET A 1 8.82 4.64 -22.61
C MET A 1 7.77 3.55 -22.48
N SER A 2 7.40 3.13 -21.25
CA SER A 2 6.43 2.04 -21.05
C SER A 2 5.06 2.43 -21.63
N HIS A 3 4.26 1.46 -22.04
CA HIS A 3 2.94 1.73 -22.66
C HIS A 3 2.01 2.56 -21.75
N TYR A 4 2.19 2.48 -20.44
CA TYR A 4 1.43 3.27 -19.44
C TYR A 4 1.68 4.77 -19.53
N MET A 5 2.91 5.21 -19.86
CA MET A 5 3.22 6.65 -19.97
C MET A 5 2.64 7.30 -21.24
N ARG A 6 2.21 6.51 -22.24
CA ARG A 6 1.66 7.06 -23.51
C ARG A 6 0.17 7.43 -23.42
N ALA A 7 -0.53 7.10 -22.33
CA ALA A 7 -1.97 7.33 -22.18
C ALA A 7 -2.33 8.50 -21.24
N ALA A 8 -1.34 9.18 -20.63
CA ALA A 8 -1.59 10.33 -19.75
C ALA A 8 -1.82 11.63 -20.55
N ASP A 9 -2.68 11.59 -21.57
CA ASP A 9 -3.11 12.77 -22.33
C ASP A 9 -4.11 13.64 -21.55
N GLY A 10 -4.60 13.09 -20.42
CA GLY A 10 -5.53 13.71 -19.49
C GLY A 10 -6.96 13.79 -20.02
N PHE A 11 -7.29 13.01 -21.05
CA PHE A 11 -8.64 12.84 -21.56
C PHE A 11 -9.36 11.62 -20.95
N ASP A 12 -8.67 10.80 -20.15
CA ASP A 12 -9.33 9.75 -19.38
C ASP A 12 -10.35 10.34 -18.39
N ASP A 13 -11.37 9.54 -18.06
CA ASP A 13 -12.50 10.00 -17.24
C ASP A 13 -12.07 10.55 -15.88
N ARG A 14 -11.02 9.98 -15.26
CA ARG A 14 -10.49 10.49 -13.98
C ARG A 14 -9.82 11.84 -14.16
N SER A 15 -8.99 12.00 -15.19
CA SER A 15 -8.36 13.30 -15.48
C SER A 15 -9.40 14.38 -15.81
N VAL A 16 -10.44 14.05 -16.57
CA VAL A 16 -11.53 14.99 -16.89
C VAL A 16 -12.30 15.39 -15.63
N LEU A 17 -12.63 14.42 -14.77
CA LEU A 17 -13.27 14.68 -13.48
C LEU A 17 -12.38 15.57 -12.59
N LEU A 18 -11.10 15.23 -12.46
CA LEU A 18 -10.16 15.95 -11.61
C LEU A 18 -9.97 17.39 -12.08
N ARG A 19 -9.85 17.64 -13.40
CA ARG A 19 -9.76 18.98 -13.98
C ARG A 19 -10.98 19.85 -13.62
N ARG A 20 -12.18 19.27 -13.64
CA ARG A 20 -13.41 19.98 -13.22
C ARG A 20 -13.39 20.29 -11.73
N GLN A 21 -12.94 19.35 -10.90
CA GLN A 21 -12.88 19.53 -9.45
C GLN A 21 -11.80 20.55 -9.03
N MET A 22 -10.65 20.57 -9.72
CA MET A 22 -9.57 21.52 -9.46
C MET A 22 -10.04 22.98 -9.49
N HIS A 23 -10.94 23.34 -10.41
CA HIS A 23 -11.53 24.69 -10.46
C HIS A 23 -12.25 25.06 -9.16
N PHE A 24 -12.93 24.11 -8.52
CA PHE A 24 -13.59 24.35 -7.24
C PHE A 24 -12.58 24.38 -6.09
N TYR A 25 -11.57 23.52 -6.10
CA TYR A 25 -10.52 23.51 -5.08
C TYR A 25 -9.76 24.84 -5.02
N LEU A 26 -9.50 25.46 -6.18
CA LEU A 26 -8.83 26.76 -6.27
C LEU A 26 -9.67 27.94 -5.77
N LYS A 27 -10.96 27.72 -5.47
CA LYS A 27 -11.83 28.72 -4.84
C LYS A 27 -11.88 28.64 -3.32
N SER A 28 -11.23 27.64 -2.71
CA SER A 28 -11.16 27.48 -1.26
C SER A 28 -10.32 28.61 -0.63
N ASP A 29 -10.55 28.92 0.65
CA ASP A 29 -9.75 29.91 1.39
C ASP A 29 -8.35 29.42 1.76
N ALA A 30 -8.18 28.10 1.79
CA ALA A 30 -6.95 27.40 2.13
C ALA A 30 -7.02 25.94 1.67
N MET A 31 -5.88 25.27 1.69
CA MET A 31 -5.75 23.84 1.40
C MET A 31 -5.01 23.14 2.54
N LEU A 32 -5.59 22.05 3.05
CA LEU A 32 -4.91 21.13 3.95
C LEU A 32 -4.23 20.04 3.10
N CYS A 33 -2.94 19.83 3.30
CA CYS A 33 -2.16 18.84 2.59
C CYS A 33 -1.55 17.86 3.59
N ASN A 34 -1.83 16.57 3.42
CA ASN A 34 -1.28 15.50 4.26
C ASN A 34 0.17 15.19 3.85
N THR A 35 1.04 16.15 4.12
CA THR A 35 2.50 16.10 3.95
C THR A 35 3.13 16.99 5.03
N VAL A 36 4.45 17.11 5.04
CA VAL A 36 5.21 18.07 5.86
C VAL A 36 6.27 18.73 4.98
N ASP A 37 6.56 20.01 5.22
CA ASP A 37 7.52 20.78 4.40
C ASP A 37 8.89 20.09 4.29
N ASP A 38 9.35 19.39 5.33
CA ASP A 38 10.65 18.72 5.34
C ASP A 38 10.75 17.53 4.35
N ILE A 39 9.62 16.89 4.03
CA ILE A 39 9.60 15.72 3.12
C ILE A 39 9.51 16.19 1.66
N GLU A 40 8.70 17.21 1.37
CA GLU A 40 8.41 17.66 -0.01
C GLU A 40 8.56 19.18 -0.21
N PRO A 41 9.71 19.78 0.15
CA PRO A 41 9.82 21.25 0.23
C PRO A 41 9.51 21.93 -1.10
N SER A 42 10.09 21.45 -2.20
CA SER A 42 9.83 21.99 -3.53
C SER A 42 8.41 21.71 -4.03
N GLY A 43 7.82 20.59 -3.64
CA GLY A 43 6.46 20.21 -4.03
C GLY A 43 5.44 21.13 -3.38
N VAL A 44 5.58 21.37 -2.08
CA VAL A 44 4.71 22.29 -1.32
C VAL A 44 4.88 23.73 -1.79
N ASP A 45 6.11 24.18 -2.04
CA ASP A 45 6.37 25.53 -2.57
C ASP A 45 5.76 25.73 -3.96
N LEU A 46 5.93 24.75 -4.85
CA LEU A 46 5.28 24.78 -6.15
C LEU A 46 3.76 24.83 -5.99
N LEU A 47 3.20 23.99 -5.11
CA LEU A 47 1.77 23.92 -4.86
C LEU A 47 1.20 25.24 -4.36
N ARG A 48 1.88 25.91 -3.41
CA ARG A 48 1.53 27.27 -2.94
C ARG A 48 1.54 28.28 -4.09
N ARG A 49 2.56 28.24 -4.97
CA ARG A 49 2.69 29.16 -6.10
C ARG A 49 1.63 28.94 -7.18
N VAL A 50 1.38 27.70 -7.59
CA VAL A 50 0.45 27.40 -8.69
C VAL A 50 -1.01 27.56 -8.27
N THR A 51 -1.32 27.30 -6.99
CA THR A 51 -2.69 27.46 -6.48
C THR A 51 -2.99 28.88 -6.00
N GLY A 52 -1.97 29.62 -5.54
CA GLY A 52 -2.15 30.91 -4.86
C GLY A 52 -2.80 30.80 -3.48
N LEU A 53 -3.07 29.58 -2.99
CA LEU A 53 -3.76 29.33 -1.73
C LEU A 53 -2.78 29.28 -0.56
N ARG A 54 -3.31 29.53 0.64
CA ARG A 54 -2.62 29.15 1.89
C ARG A 54 -2.65 27.63 2.03
N VAL A 55 -1.48 27.00 1.88
CA VAL A 55 -1.33 25.54 2.03
C VAL A 55 -0.77 25.21 3.41
N PHE A 56 -1.56 24.49 4.21
CA PHE A 56 -1.16 23.97 5.52
C PHE A 56 -0.77 22.50 5.38
N THR A 57 0.49 22.19 5.66
CA THR A 57 1.00 20.82 5.73
C THR A 57 0.69 20.26 7.12
N VAL A 58 -0.23 19.30 7.20
CA VAL A 58 -0.75 18.82 8.49
C VAL A 58 -0.11 17.53 8.98
N GLY A 59 0.73 16.90 8.15
CA GLY A 59 1.32 15.59 8.43
C GLY A 59 0.28 14.47 8.57
N ILE A 60 0.79 13.25 8.74
CA ILE A 60 -0.06 12.06 8.94
C ILE A 60 -0.52 12.03 10.39
N GLY A 61 -1.82 12.18 10.62
CA GLY A 61 -2.45 11.91 11.93
C GLY A 61 -2.23 10.46 12.33
N ARG A 62 -1.60 10.23 13.47
CA ARG A 62 -1.42 8.89 14.06
C ARG A 62 -2.65 8.52 14.88
N GLU A 63 -3.70 8.04 14.23
CA GLU A 63 -4.76 7.31 14.93
C GLU A 63 -4.77 5.87 14.44
N GLY A 64 -4.35 4.97 15.32
CA GLY A 64 -4.44 3.53 15.15
C GLY A 64 -4.64 2.90 16.51
N GLY A 65 -5.87 2.50 16.82
CA GLY A 65 -6.18 1.71 18.00
C GLY A 65 -5.46 0.37 17.91
N VAL A 66 -4.86 -0.05 19.03
CA VAL A 66 -4.21 -1.34 19.17
C VAL A 66 -5.30 -2.38 19.42
N GLU A 67 -5.74 -3.07 18.38
CA GLU A 67 -6.22 -4.43 18.56
C GLU A 67 -5.00 -5.34 18.52
N ILE A 68 -4.82 -6.13 19.59
CA ILE A 68 -3.78 -7.16 19.67
C ILE A 68 -4.21 -8.27 18.70
N ASP A 69 -3.83 -8.09 17.44
CA ASP A 69 -4.03 -9.01 16.34
C ASP A 69 -2.98 -10.15 16.44
N PRO A 70 -3.33 -11.42 16.19
CA PRO A 70 -2.37 -12.52 15.97
C PRO A 70 -1.17 -12.17 15.08
N CYS A 71 -1.33 -11.20 14.17
CA CYS A 71 -0.26 -10.63 13.36
C CYS A 71 0.88 -9.99 14.19
N MET A 72 0.53 -9.34 15.31
CA MET A 72 1.51 -8.73 16.21
C MET A 72 2.29 -9.75 17.01
N GLU A 73 1.64 -10.80 17.51
CA GLU A 73 2.34 -11.89 18.21
C GLU A 73 3.33 -12.59 17.27
N TRP A 74 2.94 -12.80 16.01
CA TRP A 74 3.84 -13.35 15.00
C TRP A 74 5.03 -12.42 14.71
N LEU A 75 4.77 -11.12 14.58
CA LEU A 75 5.82 -10.12 14.36
C LEU A 75 6.82 -10.06 15.54
N GLU A 76 6.31 -10.07 16.78
CA GLU A 76 7.13 -10.04 18.00
C GLU A 76 7.97 -11.31 18.20
N SER A 77 7.61 -12.41 17.54
CA SER A 77 8.41 -13.64 17.55
C SER A 77 9.66 -13.57 16.66
N HIS A 78 9.82 -12.50 15.87
CA HIS A 78 10.95 -12.28 14.97
C HIS A 78 11.93 -11.24 15.50
N LEU A 79 13.12 -11.20 14.91
CA LEU A 79 14.11 -10.19 15.27
C LEU A 79 13.66 -8.78 14.83
N PRO A 80 14.07 -7.74 15.57
CA PRO A 80 13.99 -6.35 15.14
C PRO A 80 14.42 -6.16 13.69
N ALA A 81 13.64 -5.39 12.94
CA ALA A 81 13.87 -5.06 11.53
C ALA A 81 14.12 -6.27 10.58
N SER A 82 13.66 -7.48 10.92
CA SER A 82 13.92 -8.70 10.11
C SER A 82 12.73 -9.20 9.29
N VAL A 83 11.59 -8.52 9.35
CA VAL A 83 10.33 -8.91 8.70
C VAL A 83 9.97 -7.92 7.60
N PHE A 84 9.69 -8.43 6.40
CA PHE A 84 9.24 -7.64 5.27
C PHE A 84 7.71 -7.52 5.25
N TYR A 85 7.17 -6.30 5.28
CA TYR A 85 5.74 -6.07 5.14
C TYR A 85 5.38 -5.78 3.68
N ILE A 86 4.39 -6.50 3.16
CA ILE A 86 3.96 -6.43 1.76
C ILE A 86 2.47 -6.08 1.72
N SER A 87 2.14 -4.94 1.11
CA SER A 87 0.77 -4.51 0.86
C SER A 87 0.71 -3.59 -0.36
N PHE A 88 -0.35 -3.71 -1.14
CA PHE A 88 -0.63 -2.86 -2.31
C PHE A 88 -1.73 -1.82 -2.02
N GLY A 89 -2.05 -1.61 -0.74
CA GLY A 89 -3.12 -0.71 -0.30
C GLY A 89 -4.52 -1.31 -0.45
N SER A 90 -5.55 -0.51 -0.15
CA SER A 90 -6.96 -0.94 -0.25
C SER A 90 -7.48 -0.96 -1.69
N GLU A 91 -6.95 -0.07 -2.53
CA GLU A 91 -7.50 0.23 -3.87
C GLU A 91 -6.78 -0.52 -5.00
N ASN A 92 -5.69 -1.24 -4.74
CA ASN A 92 -4.92 -1.90 -5.77
C ASN A 92 -4.56 -3.34 -5.42
N THR A 93 -4.22 -4.10 -6.46
CA THR A 93 -3.69 -5.46 -6.39
C THR A 93 -2.80 -5.70 -7.61
N ILE A 94 -2.00 -6.76 -7.57
CA ILE A 94 -1.12 -7.17 -8.66
C ILE A 94 -1.80 -8.19 -9.58
N GLY A 95 -1.30 -8.33 -10.82
CA GLY A 95 -1.77 -9.38 -11.72
C GLY A 95 -1.37 -10.78 -11.24
N ALA A 96 -2.10 -11.82 -11.66
CA ALA A 96 -1.83 -13.21 -11.24
C ALA A 96 -0.39 -13.66 -11.56
N SER A 97 0.15 -13.28 -12.73
CA SER A 97 1.54 -13.60 -13.08
C SER A 97 2.56 -12.91 -12.18
N GLN A 98 2.29 -11.67 -11.76
CA GLN A 98 3.14 -10.94 -10.82
C GLN A 98 3.05 -11.54 -9.42
N MET A 99 1.88 -12.07 -9.04
CA MET A 99 1.66 -12.76 -7.78
C MET A 99 2.49 -14.04 -7.69
N MET A 100 2.47 -14.87 -8.75
CA MET A 100 3.33 -16.07 -8.82
C MET A 100 4.82 -15.72 -8.72
N ALA A 101 5.28 -14.71 -9.48
CA ALA A 101 6.66 -14.25 -9.41
C ALA A 101 7.06 -13.73 -8.02
N LEU A 102 6.12 -13.08 -7.31
CA LEU A 102 6.33 -12.63 -5.94
C LEU A 102 6.50 -13.83 -4.99
N VAL A 103 5.65 -14.85 -5.10
CA VAL A 103 5.74 -16.09 -4.31
C VAL A 103 7.09 -16.78 -4.51
N GLU A 104 7.53 -16.95 -5.76
CA GLU A 104 8.83 -17.53 -6.09
C GLU A 104 9.98 -16.73 -5.46
N GLY A 105 9.92 -15.40 -5.55
CA GLY A 105 10.92 -14.50 -4.95
C GLY A 105 10.97 -14.60 -3.42
N LEU A 106 9.82 -14.73 -2.76
CA LEU A 106 9.73 -14.89 -1.31
C LEU A 106 10.29 -16.25 -0.84
N GLU A 107 10.04 -17.32 -1.60
CA GLU A 107 10.64 -18.62 -1.29
C GLU A 107 12.16 -18.59 -1.41
N ALA A 108 12.67 -18.03 -2.52
CA ALA A 108 14.09 -17.97 -2.84
C ALA A 108 14.88 -17.07 -1.88
N SER A 109 14.32 -15.91 -1.50
CA SER A 109 15.00 -14.90 -0.69
C SER A 109 15.20 -15.31 0.77
N ARG A 110 14.42 -16.28 1.27
CA ARG A 110 14.48 -16.75 2.66
C ARG A 110 14.14 -15.75 3.75
N VAL A 111 13.64 -14.57 3.37
CA VAL A 111 13.23 -13.54 4.32
C VAL A 111 11.92 -13.91 5.01
N ALA A 112 11.75 -13.45 6.25
CA ALA A 112 10.46 -13.49 6.92
C ALA A 112 9.57 -12.37 6.40
N PHE A 113 8.27 -12.62 6.21
CA PHE A 113 7.36 -11.60 5.68
C PHE A 113 5.94 -11.67 6.22
N ILE A 114 5.26 -10.53 6.20
CA ILE A 114 3.80 -10.42 6.37
C ILE A 114 3.26 -9.88 5.06
N TRP A 115 2.34 -10.61 4.43
CA TRP A 115 1.74 -10.18 3.17
C TRP A 115 0.22 -10.06 3.30
N VAL A 116 -0.28 -8.84 3.11
CA VAL A 116 -1.71 -8.58 2.96
C VAL A 116 -2.15 -9.01 1.57
N VAL A 117 -2.76 -10.20 1.49
CA VAL A 117 -3.19 -10.82 0.23
C VAL A 117 -4.59 -10.37 -0.17
N ARG A 118 -4.78 -10.23 -1.48
CA ARG A 118 -6.05 -9.95 -2.14
C ARG A 118 -6.10 -10.71 -3.45
N GLN A 119 -7.30 -10.91 -3.99
CA GLN A 119 -7.48 -11.47 -5.33
C GLN A 119 -6.70 -10.65 -6.37
N PRO A 120 -6.12 -11.29 -7.40
CA PRO A 120 -5.33 -10.59 -8.41
C PRO A 120 -6.20 -9.70 -9.30
N ARG A 121 -5.54 -8.80 -10.04
CA ARG A 121 -6.23 -7.84 -10.91
C ARG A 121 -7.13 -8.56 -11.93
N GLY A 122 -8.39 -8.14 -12.01
CA GLY A 122 -9.40 -8.76 -12.89
C GLY A 122 -10.37 -9.70 -12.17
N PHE A 123 -10.17 -9.91 -10.87
CA PHE A 123 -11.06 -10.67 -9.99
C PHE A 123 -11.67 -9.75 -8.91
N ASP A 124 -12.65 -10.26 -8.17
CA ASP A 124 -13.28 -9.50 -7.07
C ASP A 124 -12.26 -9.27 -5.94
N MET A 125 -11.72 -8.05 -5.87
CA MET A 125 -10.74 -7.64 -4.86
C MET A 125 -11.25 -7.73 -3.42
N ASN A 126 -12.58 -7.73 -3.23
CA ASN A 126 -13.21 -7.86 -1.93
C ASN A 126 -13.67 -9.29 -1.63
N GLY A 127 -13.56 -10.20 -2.60
CA GLY A 127 -13.84 -11.62 -2.43
C GLY A 127 -12.85 -12.31 -1.48
N GLU A 128 -13.18 -13.54 -1.09
CA GLU A 128 -12.26 -14.39 -0.34
C GLU A 128 -11.06 -14.75 -1.22
N PHE A 129 -9.86 -14.76 -0.64
CA PHE A 129 -8.64 -15.07 -1.39
C PHE A 129 -8.52 -16.57 -1.64
N GLU A 130 -8.49 -16.98 -2.91
CA GLU A 130 -8.33 -18.38 -3.34
C GLU A 130 -6.84 -18.75 -3.40
N ALA A 131 -6.24 -19.13 -2.26
CA ALA A 131 -4.81 -19.43 -2.17
C ALA A 131 -4.38 -20.54 -3.14
N GLU A 132 -5.18 -21.59 -3.29
CA GLU A 132 -4.92 -22.76 -4.13
C GLU A 132 -4.83 -22.42 -5.64
N LYS A 133 -5.38 -21.27 -6.03
CA LYS A 133 -5.40 -20.82 -7.42
C LYS A 133 -4.22 -19.92 -7.76
N TRP A 134 -3.69 -19.21 -6.77
CA TRP A 134 -2.76 -18.10 -6.98
C TRP A 134 -1.38 -18.32 -6.37
N LEU A 135 -1.26 -19.25 -5.42
CA LEU A 135 -0.02 -19.59 -4.76
C LEU A 135 0.51 -20.93 -5.27
N LEU A 136 1.81 -21.18 -5.05
CA LEU A 136 2.41 -22.47 -5.36
C LEU A 136 1.84 -23.55 -4.44
N ASP A 137 1.66 -24.77 -4.97
CA ASP A 137 1.17 -25.91 -4.19
C ASP A 137 1.97 -26.09 -2.91
N GLY A 138 1.26 -26.15 -1.77
CA GLY A 138 1.85 -26.31 -0.44
C GLY A 138 2.65 -25.11 0.07
N PHE A 139 2.55 -23.93 -0.55
CA PHE A 139 3.27 -22.72 -0.12
C PHE A 139 2.93 -22.35 1.32
N GLU A 140 1.65 -22.29 1.71
CA GLU A 140 1.22 -21.95 3.07
C GLU A 140 1.79 -22.93 4.12
N ALA A 141 1.72 -24.23 3.83
CA ALA A 141 2.30 -25.26 4.71
C ALA A 141 3.81 -25.06 4.92
N ARG A 142 4.55 -24.68 3.86
CA ARG A 142 5.99 -24.38 3.97
C ARG A 142 6.27 -23.10 4.75
N LEU A 143 5.38 -22.11 4.71
CA LEU A 143 5.50 -20.88 5.51
C LEU A 143 5.31 -21.17 7.00
N GLU A 144 4.31 -21.99 7.33
CA GLU A 144 3.98 -22.37 8.70
C GLU A 144 5.10 -23.22 9.33
N GLU A 145 5.56 -24.28 8.63
CA GLU A 145 6.64 -25.16 9.09
C GLU A 145 7.91 -24.38 9.43
N LYS A 146 8.25 -23.40 8.59
CA LYS A 146 9.48 -22.61 8.72
C LYS A 146 9.29 -21.34 9.54
N LYS A 147 8.07 -21.04 9.99
CA LYS A 147 7.68 -19.77 10.63
C LYS A 147 8.18 -18.55 9.86
N ARG A 148 7.99 -18.55 8.53
CA ARG A 148 8.63 -17.57 7.63
C ARG A 148 7.68 -16.63 6.91
N GLY A 149 6.38 -16.89 6.95
CA GLY A 149 5.43 -16.01 6.32
C GLY A 149 4.09 -16.03 7.03
N LEU A 150 3.45 -14.87 7.07
CA LEU A 150 2.06 -14.72 7.49
C LEU A 150 1.26 -14.10 6.33
N LEU A 151 0.25 -14.81 5.86
CA LEU A 151 -0.71 -14.29 4.88
C LEU A 151 -1.91 -13.72 5.63
N VAL A 152 -2.23 -12.45 5.40
CA VAL A 152 -3.33 -11.75 6.06
C VAL A 152 -4.34 -11.32 5.01
N GLN A 153 -5.61 -11.68 5.19
CA GLN A 153 -6.67 -11.25 4.29
C GLN A 153 -7.26 -9.90 4.74
N ARG A 154 -7.58 -9.05 3.75
CA ARG A 154 -8.35 -7.78 3.85
C ARG A 154 -7.72 -6.64 4.64
N TRP A 155 -7.11 -6.85 5.81
CA TRP A 155 -6.52 -5.78 6.61
C TRP A 155 -5.40 -6.26 7.53
N ALA A 156 -4.30 -5.52 7.55
CA ALA A 156 -3.31 -5.58 8.61
C ALA A 156 -2.96 -4.13 8.99
N PRO A 157 -2.91 -3.78 10.28
CA PRO A 157 -2.68 -2.40 10.71
C PRO A 157 -1.30 -1.93 10.28
N LEU A 158 -1.21 -1.24 9.13
CA LEU A 158 0.05 -0.74 8.57
C LEU A 158 0.82 0.11 9.60
N ILE A 159 0.11 0.94 10.36
CA ILE A 159 0.71 1.81 11.39
C ILE A 159 1.34 0.99 12.53
N VAL A 160 0.71 -0.13 12.91
CA VAL A 160 1.20 -0.97 14.01
C VAL A 160 2.37 -1.82 13.53
N ILE A 161 2.26 -2.43 12.34
CA ILE A 161 3.36 -3.22 11.77
C ILE A 161 4.56 -2.33 11.48
N ALA A 162 4.39 -1.20 10.80
CA ALA A 162 5.49 -0.26 10.53
C ALA A 162 6.07 0.36 11.81
N GLY A 163 5.29 0.47 12.89
CA GLY A 163 5.75 0.93 14.19
C GLY A 163 6.49 -0.13 15.01
N GLY A 164 6.19 -1.42 14.78
CA GLY A 164 6.80 -2.59 15.42
C GLY A 164 8.01 -3.17 14.69
N ILE A 165 8.20 -2.84 13.41
CA ILE A 165 9.47 -3.02 12.69
C ILE A 165 10.46 -1.97 13.21
N ARG A 166 10.92 -2.14 14.44
CA ARG A 166 12.08 -1.45 15.00
C ARG A 166 13.25 -2.41 15.09
#